data_AF-A0A6N2I977-F1
#
_entry.id   AF-A0A6N2I977-F1
#
_cell.length_a   1.000
_cell.length_b   1.000
_cell.length_c   1.000
_cell.angle_alpha   90.00
_cell.angle_beta   90.00
_cell.angle_gamma   90.00
#
_symmetry.space_group_name_H-M   'P 1'
#
loop_
_entity.id
_entity.type
_entity.pdbx_description
1 polymer ?
#
loop_
_entity_poly.entity_id
_entity_poly.type
_entity_poly.pdbx_seq_one_letter_code
_entity_poly.pdbx_strand_id
1 'polypeptide(L)' 'MPVLTLSTLLQDATSLAAVSATAYTGLLAAVALASVMAPTPEHRRDARATLTILMRRRPPK' A
#
# COMPACT_ATOMS: atom_id res chain seq x y z
N MET A 1 -12.18 -25.03 32.00
CA MET A 1 -10.93 -24.54 31.37
C MET A 1 -11.13 -23.84 30.00
N PRO A 2 -12.13 -22.94 29.77
CA PRO A 2 -12.27 -22.26 28.46
C PRO A 2 -11.61 -20.86 28.38
N VAL A 3 -11.20 -20.28 29.51
CA VAL A 3 -10.62 -18.93 29.54
C VAL A 3 -9.23 -18.91 28.89
N LEU A 4 -8.43 -19.96 29.12
CA LEU A 4 -7.10 -20.11 28.53
C LEU A 4 -7.15 -20.18 27.00
N THR A 5 -8.16 -20.84 26.42
CA THR A 5 -8.31 -20.98 24.97
C THR A 5 -8.72 -19.68 24.27
N LEU A 6 -9.51 -18.82 24.93
CA LEU A 6 -9.88 -17.53 24.38
C LEU A 6 -8.68 -16.58 24.36
N SER A 7 -7.92 -16.54 25.44
CA SER A 7 -6.71 -15.71 25.54
C SER A 7 -5.67 -16.09 24.48
N THR A 8 -5.42 -17.38 24.25
CA THR A 8 -4.48 -17.83 23.20
C THR A 8 -4.96 -17.44 21.81
N LEU A 9 -6.25 -17.59 21.53
CA LEU A 9 -6.82 -17.26 20.22
C LEU A 9 -6.76 -15.75 19.94
N LEU A 10 -6.99 -14.91 20.96
CA LEU A 10 -6.84 -13.47 20.86
C LEU A 10 -5.38 -13.06 20.60
N GLN A 11 -4.43 -13.72 21.28
CA GLN A 11 -3.01 -13.47 21.11
C GLN A 11 -2.54 -13.82 19.70
N ASP A 12 -2.97 -14.97 19.17
CA ASP A 12 -2.64 -15.41 17.81
C ASP A 12 -3.26 -14.48 16.75
N ALA A 13 -4.53 -14.10 16.92
CA ALA A 13 -5.18 -13.15 16.04
C ALA A 13 -4.47 -11.79 16.04
N THR A 14 -4.06 -11.31 17.22
CA THR A 14 -3.32 -10.04 17.36
C THR A 14 -1.94 -10.13 16.73
N SER A 15 -1.22 -11.23 16.94
CA SER A 15 0.08 -11.48 16.31
C SER A 15 -0.05 -11.49 14.79
N LEU A 16 -1.04 -12.20 14.25
CA LEU A 16 -1.28 -12.29 12.82
C LEU A 16 -1.68 -10.93 12.21
N ALA A 17 -2.54 -10.18 12.90
CA ALA A 17 -2.91 -8.82 12.52
C ALA A 17 -1.70 -7.88 12.52
N ALA A 18 -0.85 -7.95 13.54
CA ALA A 18 0.35 -7.13 13.64
C ALA A 18 1.34 -7.47 12.51
N VAL A 19 1.58 -8.76 12.25
CA VAL A 19 2.49 -9.21 11.18
C VAL A 19 1.97 -8.78 9.82
N SER A 20 0.68 -9.00 9.53
CA SER A 20 0.08 -8.61 8.25
C SER A 20 0.08 -7.10 8.04
N ALA A 21 -0.27 -6.32 9.07
CA ALA A 21 -0.22 -4.86 8.99
C ALA A 21 1.21 -4.34 8.77
N THR A 22 2.19 -4.92 9.45
CA THR A 22 3.61 -4.53 9.32
C THR A 22 4.15 -4.90 7.93
N ALA A 23 3.82 -6.09 7.43
CA ALA A 23 4.20 -6.51 6.09
C ALA A 23 3.57 -5.61 5.01
N TYR A 24 2.28 -5.29 5.14
CA TYR A 24 1.57 -4.42 4.20
C TYR A 24 2.14 -3.00 4.19
N THR A 25 2.33 -2.40 5.37
CA THR A 25 2.92 -1.06 5.50
C THR A 25 4.37 -1.03 5.02
N GLY A 26 5.17 -2.06 5.32
CA GLY A 26 6.52 -2.21 4.80
C GLY A 26 6.56 -2.30 3.27
N LEU A 27 5.64 -3.06 2.66
CA LEU A 27 5.53 -3.16 1.21
C LEU A 27 5.14 -1.81 0.58
N LEU A 28 4.17 -1.11 1.16
CA LEU A 28 3.79 0.24 0.72
C LEU A 28 4.94 1.23 0.85
N ALA A 29 5.70 1.18 1.94
CA ALA A 29 6.88 2.03 2.13
C ALA A 29 7.96 1.71 1.10
N ALA A 30 8.22 0.42 0.82
CA ALA A 30 9.16 0.00 -0.21
C ALA A 30 8.72 0.47 -1.61
N VAL A 31 7.44 0.33 -1.95
CA VAL A 31 6.87 0.82 -3.23
C VAL A 31 6.95 2.35 -3.30
N ALA A 32 6.67 3.06 -2.22
CA ALA A 32 6.80 4.51 -2.16
C ALA A 32 8.26 4.96 -2.35
N LEU A 33 9.20 4.32 -1.66
CA LEU A 33 10.64 4.57 -1.81
C LEU A 33 11.10 4.22 -3.23
N ALA A 34 10.67 3.09 -3.80
CA ALA A 34 10.97 2.73 -5.17
C ALA A 34 10.38 3.73 -6.17
N SER A 35 9.19 4.25 -5.93
CA SER A 35 8.56 5.29 -6.76
C SER A 35 9.29 6.64 -6.66
N VAL A 36 9.88 6.95 -5.50
CA VAL A 36 10.68 8.16 -5.27
C VAL A 36 12.09 8.02 -5.85
N MET A 37 12.72 6.85 -5.66
CA MET A 37 14.07 6.54 -6.15
C MET A 37 14.10 6.08 -7.60
N ALA A 38 12.94 5.85 -8.24
CA ALA A 38 12.88 5.53 -9.66
C ALA A 38 13.61 6.62 -10.46
N PRO A 39 14.53 6.27 -11.37
CA PRO A 39 15.74 7.07 -11.57
C PRO A 39 15.60 8.31 -12.45
N THR A 40 14.41 8.70 -12.92
CA THR A 40 14.28 9.81 -13.88
C THR A 40 13.09 10.73 -13.58
N PRO A 41 13.32 11.93 -13.00
CA PRO A 41 12.28 12.95 -12.82
C PRO A 41 11.66 13.42 -14.15
N GLU A 42 12.35 13.18 -15.27
CA GLU A 42 11.90 13.48 -16.63
C GLU A 42 10.74 12.59 -17.08
N HIS A 43 10.75 11.31 -16.70
CA HIS A 43 9.64 10.37 -17.00
C HIS A 43 8.40 10.63 -16.15
N ARG A 44 8.57 11.18 -14.93
CA ARG A 44 7.43 11.61 -14.09
C ARG A 44 6.65 12.78 -14.70
N ARG A 45 7.32 13.66 -15.45
CA ARG A 45 6.68 14.80 -16.11
C ARG A 45 5.84 14.33 -17.30
N ASP A 46 6.37 13.41 -18.10
CA ASP A 46 5.64 12.80 -19.23
C ASP A 46 4.50 11.89 -18.77
N ALA A 47 4.70 11.12 -17.69
CA ALA A 47 3.65 10.30 -17.10
C ALA A 47 2.51 11.17 -16.56
N ARG A 48 2.81 12.29 -15.87
CA ARG A 48 1.77 13.25 -15.41
C ARG A 48 1.08 13.96 -16.56
N ALA A 49 1.80 14.33 -17.62
CA ALA A 49 1.20 14.92 -18.82
C ALA A 49 0.24 13.94 -19.50
N THR A 50 0.67 12.70 -19.68
CA THR A 50 -0.14 11.62 -20.24
C THR A 50 -1.36 11.31 -19.37
N LEU A 51 -1.18 11.20 -18.06
CA LEU A 51 -2.25 10.91 -17.11
C LEU A 51 -3.25 12.09 -17.00
N THR A 52 -2.77 13.32 -17.12
CA THR A 52 -3.64 14.52 -17.24
C THR A 52 -4.47 14.46 -18.52
N ILE A 53 -3.90 14.06 -19.66
CA ILE A 53 -4.65 13.90 -20.92
C ILE A 53 -5.71 12.80 -20.79
N LEU A 54 -5.35 11.66 -20.20
CA LEU A 54 -6.27 10.54 -19.98
C LEU A 54 -7.40 10.90 -19.00
N MET A 55 -7.09 11.58 -17.90
CA MET A 55 -8.10 12.04 -16.93
C MET A 55 -8.98 13.18 -17.45
N ARG A 56 -8.42 14.08 -18.26
CA ARG A 56 -9.18 15.17 -18.91
C ARG A 56 -10.08 14.67 -20.05
N ARG A 57 -9.84 13.44 -20.55
CA ARG A 57 -10.67 12.75 -21.54
C ARG A 57 -11.81 11.92 -20.94
N ARG A 58 -12.29 12.21 -19.72
CA ARG A 58 -13.62 11.74 -19.33
C ARG A 58 -14.65 12.62 -20.05
N PRO A 59 -15.38 12.10 -21.07
CA PRO A 59 -16.40 12.90 -21.74
C PRO A 59 -17.50 13.20 -20.71
N PRO A 60 -17.99 14.45 -20.62
CA PRO A 60 -19.22 14.72 -19.90
C PRO A 60 -20.33 13.89 -20.57
N LYS A 61 -21.06 13.16 -19.73
CA LYS A 61 -22.24 12.39 -20.14
C LYS A 61 -23.37 13.35 -20.49
#